data_AF-H0AAX6-F1
#
_entry.id   AF-H0AAX6-F1
#
_cell.length_a   1.000
_cell.length_b   1.000
_cell.length_c   1.000
_cell.angle_alpha   90.00
_cell.angle_beta   90.00
_cell.angle_gamma   90.00
#
_symmetry.space_group_name_H-M   'P 1'
#
loop_
_entity.id
_entity.type
_entity.pdbx_description
1 polymer ?
#
loop_
_entity_poly.entity_id
_entity_poly.type
_entity_poly.pdbx_seq_one_letter_code
_entity_poly.pdbx_strand_id
1 'polypeptide(L)'
;SDFFHPFSFRAFYQEEGDENAYFTSTEELEGYGWNHHTGNLPAAYLAGFLMGSRAEEDEAILDIGLQEYKQGSRVFAAVKGMNDAGLEVPAGEEAFPEEERIEGHHIEEMTGENVPENFEDVKEKIRGEN
;
A
#
# COMPACT_ATOMS: atom_id res chain seq x y z
N SER A 1 -19.40 35.26 -9.43
CA SER A 1 -19.17 34.16 -10.38
C SER A 1 -17.83 33.58 -10.02
N ASP A 2 -17.80 32.86 -8.91
CA ASP A 2 -16.58 32.52 -8.20
C ASP A 2 -16.06 31.17 -8.69
N PHE A 3 -15.00 31.21 -9.49
CA PHE A 3 -14.25 30.03 -9.91
C PHE A 3 -12.98 29.95 -9.05
N PHE A 4 -13.07 29.10 -8.03
CA PHE A 4 -12.11 28.87 -6.96
C PHE A 4 -10.82 28.26 -7.51
N HIS A 5 -9.68 28.89 -7.20
CA HIS A 5 -8.32 28.36 -7.42
C HIS A 5 -7.86 27.59 -6.15
N PRO A 6 -7.31 26.37 -6.29
CA PRO A 6 -6.39 25.82 -5.29
C PRO A 6 -5.05 25.41 -5.95
N PHE A 7 -3.99 26.20 -5.78
CA PHE A 7 -2.96 26.19 -4.71
C PHE A 7 -1.88 25.10 -4.87
N SER A 8 -0.70 25.61 -5.25
CA SER A 8 0.63 24.99 -5.31
C SER A 8 1.14 24.58 -3.91
N PHE A 9 1.77 23.41 -3.78
CA PHE A 9 2.62 23.08 -2.63
C PHE A 9 4.04 22.70 -3.08
N ARG A 10 5.01 23.04 -2.24
CA ARG A 10 6.38 23.44 -2.63
C ARG A 10 7.29 22.23 -2.79
N ALA A 11 7.79 22.04 -4.00
CA ALA A 11 8.83 21.07 -4.37
C ALA A 11 10.14 21.33 -3.61
N PHE A 12 10.84 20.26 -3.23
CA PHE A 12 12.29 20.27 -3.38
C PHE A 12 12.56 20.23 -4.89
N TYR A 13 12.87 21.39 -5.45
CA TYR A 13 13.18 21.57 -6.85
C TYR A 13 14.58 20.99 -7.12
N GLN A 14 14.66 19.79 -7.69
CA GLN A 14 15.79 19.39 -8.54
C GLN A 14 15.32 19.52 -9.99
N GLU A 15 16.12 20.12 -10.87
CA GLU A 15 15.74 20.51 -12.25
C GLU A 15 15.45 19.33 -13.20
N GLU A 16 15.38 18.10 -12.71
CA GLU A 16 15.24 16.87 -13.51
C GLU A 16 14.05 16.00 -13.04
N GLY A 17 12.81 16.41 -13.36
CA GLY A 17 11.63 15.52 -13.40
C GLY A 17 11.14 14.89 -12.07
N ASP A 18 9.91 14.36 -12.08
CA ASP A 18 9.49 13.40 -11.04
C ASP A 18 10.15 12.06 -11.36
N GLU A 19 11.06 11.61 -10.50
CA GLU A 19 11.61 10.26 -10.57
C GLU A 19 10.78 9.32 -9.68
N ASN A 20 10.01 8.43 -10.30
CA ASN A 20 9.42 7.30 -9.57
C ASN A 20 10.53 6.29 -9.29
N ALA A 21 11.12 6.35 -8.09
CA ALA A 21 12.18 5.44 -7.70
C ALA A 21 11.70 3.97 -7.70
N TYR A 22 10.45 3.73 -7.29
CA TYR A 22 9.87 2.38 -7.17
C TYR A 22 8.38 2.38 -7.53
N PHE A 23 7.95 1.38 -8.31
CA PHE A 23 6.55 1.11 -8.63
C PHE A 23 6.23 -0.35 -8.31
N THR A 24 5.03 -0.61 -7.80
CA THR A 24 4.56 -1.98 -7.55
C THR A 24 3.08 -2.08 -7.86
N SER A 25 2.71 -3.11 -8.63
CA SER A 25 1.32 -3.47 -8.90
C SER A 25 0.88 -4.65 -8.04
N THR A 26 -0.41 -4.72 -7.70
CA THR A 26 -0.98 -5.90 -7.03
C THR A 26 -0.95 -7.15 -7.90
N GLU A 27 -0.75 -7.02 -9.23
CA GLU A 27 -0.52 -8.14 -10.14
C GLU A 27 0.83 -8.84 -9.91
N GLU A 28 1.84 -8.12 -9.39
CA GLU A 28 3.16 -8.72 -9.08
C GLU A 28 3.07 -9.75 -7.94
N LEU A 29 2.04 -9.66 -7.11
CA LEU A 29 1.81 -10.59 -6.00
C LEU A 29 1.60 -12.02 -6.48
N GLU A 30 1.13 -12.23 -7.71
CA GLU A 30 1.01 -13.57 -8.31
C GLU A 30 2.37 -14.28 -8.35
N GLY A 31 3.46 -13.54 -8.56
CA GLY A 31 4.84 -14.06 -8.54
C GLY A 31 5.27 -14.61 -7.18
N TYR A 32 4.66 -14.11 -6.10
CA TYR A 32 4.87 -14.56 -4.72
C TYR A 32 3.85 -15.63 -4.30
N GLY A 33 2.96 -16.03 -5.21
CA GLY A 33 1.93 -17.04 -4.95
C GLY A 33 0.69 -16.49 -4.25
N TRP A 34 0.37 -15.22 -4.45
CA TRP A 34 -0.95 -14.68 -4.13
C TRP A 34 -1.97 -15.19 -5.14
N ASN A 35 -2.99 -15.92 -4.68
CA ASN A 35 -3.98 -16.58 -5.56
C ASN A 35 -5.40 -16.02 -5.40
N HIS A 36 -5.56 -14.89 -4.72
CA HIS A 36 -6.86 -14.25 -4.50
C HIS A 36 -7.01 -12.96 -5.30
N HIS A 37 -8.20 -12.37 -5.29
CA HIS A 37 -8.49 -11.13 -6.00
C HIS A 37 -7.54 -9.99 -5.58
N THR A 38 -6.95 -9.28 -6.55
CA THR A 38 -5.93 -8.23 -6.35
C THR A 38 -6.49 -6.85 -5.97
N GLY A 39 -7.81 -6.73 -5.88
CA GLY A 39 -8.50 -5.48 -5.53
C GLY A 39 -9.03 -5.41 -4.09
N ASN A 40 -8.55 -6.25 -3.18
CA ASN A 40 -8.97 -6.28 -1.77
C ASN A 40 -7.96 -5.58 -0.82
N LEU A 41 -8.27 -5.55 0.49
CA LEU A 41 -7.40 -4.94 1.50
C LEU A 41 -6.06 -5.70 1.68
N PRO A 42 -6.04 -7.04 1.80
CA PRO A 42 -4.78 -7.79 1.90
C PRO A 42 -3.82 -7.55 0.74
N ALA A 43 -4.33 -7.59 -0.50
CA ALA A 43 -3.50 -7.35 -1.68
C ALA A 43 -2.90 -5.94 -1.70
N ALA A 44 -3.68 -4.92 -1.28
CA ALA A 44 -3.16 -3.56 -1.19
C ALA A 44 -2.05 -3.43 -0.15
N TYR A 45 -2.21 -4.06 1.02
CA TYR A 45 -1.15 -4.13 2.03
C TYR A 45 0.11 -4.80 1.50
N LEU A 46 -0.02 -5.99 0.90
CA LEU A 46 1.12 -6.75 0.39
C LEU A 46 1.87 -6.00 -0.71
N ALA A 47 1.15 -5.29 -1.58
CA ALA A 47 1.78 -4.44 -2.60
C ALA A 47 2.57 -3.29 -1.97
N GLY A 48 2.03 -2.66 -0.92
CA GLY A 48 2.75 -1.65 -0.15
C GLY A 48 3.97 -2.23 0.58
N PHE A 49 3.84 -3.40 1.18
CA PHE A 49 4.92 -4.11 1.86
C PHE A 49 6.05 -4.49 0.90
N LEU A 50 5.71 -4.97 -0.30
CA LEU A 50 6.67 -5.24 -1.36
C LEU A 50 7.39 -3.97 -1.83
N MET A 51 6.65 -2.87 -2.01
CA MET A 51 7.25 -1.59 -2.37
C MET A 51 8.23 -1.11 -1.29
N GLY A 52 7.80 -1.12 -0.03
CA GLY A 52 8.66 -0.70 1.09
C GLY A 52 9.88 -1.60 1.27
N SER A 53 9.74 -2.91 1.02
CA SER A 53 10.87 -3.86 1.10
C SER A 53 11.92 -3.63 0.01
N ARG A 54 11.53 -3.03 -1.11
CA ARG A 54 12.41 -2.70 -2.24
C ARG A 54 12.96 -1.27 -2.18
N ALA A 55 12.40 -0.42 -1.33
CA ALA A 55 12.82 0.96 -1.21
C ALA A 55 14.21 1.02 -0.56
N GLU A 56 15.11 1.80 -1.17
CA GLU A 56 16.43 2.10 -0.60
C GLU A 56 16.38 3.30 0.36
N GLU A 57 15.30 4.06 0.34
CA GLU A 57 15.07 5.24 1.16
C GLU A 57 14.26 4.90 2.41
N ASP A 58 14.50 5.64 3.50
CA ASP A 58 13.80 5.42 4.78
C ASP A 58 12.45 6.16 4.84
N GLU A 59 12.24 7.20 4.02
CA GLU A 59 11.04 8.04 4.04
C GLU A 59 10.49 8.26 2.62
N ALA A 60 9.17 8.21 2.46
CA ALA A 60 8.51 8.56 1.20
C ALA A 60 7.23 9.38 1.42
N ILE A 61 6.95 10.26 0.46
CA ILE A 61 5.69 11.02 0.43
C ILE A 61 4.74 10.33 -0.55
N LEU A 62 3.58 9.93 -0.04
CA LEU A 62 2.54 9.33 -0.86
C LEU A 62 1.84 10.39 -1.73
N ASP A 63 1.96 10.26 -3.06
CA ASP A 63 1.11 10.98 -4.01
C ASP A 63 -0.01 10.05 -4.54
N ILE A 64 -1.23 10.26 -4.05
CA ILE A 64 -2.43 9.51 -4.47
C ILE A 64 -3.34 10.29 -5.41
N GLY A 65 -2.95 11.50 -5.84
CA GLY A 65 -3.78 12.38 -6.66
C GLY A 65 -5.20 12.62 -6.09
N LEU A 66 -6.19 12.74 -6.97
CA LEU A 66 -7.61 13.02 -6.67
C LEU A 66 -8.42 11.79 -6.17
N GLN A 67 -7.79 10.78 -5.57
CA GLN A 67 -8.54 9.70 -4.94
C GLN A 67 -9.17 10.16 -3.62
N GLU A 68 -10.46 9.87 -3.43
CA GLU A 68 -11.16 10.17 -2.18
C GLU A 68 -10.50 9.43 -1.01
N TYR A 69 -10.02 10.20 -0.03
CA TYR A 69 -9.64 9.70 1.28
C TYR A 69 -10.87 9.07 1.96
N LYS A 70 -10.93 7.74 1.94
CA LYS A 70 -11.83 6.98 2.82
C LYS A 70 -10.97 6.31 3.89
N GLN A 71 -11.29 6.55 5.16
CA GLN A 71 -10.66 5.86 6.29
C GLN A 71 -10.82 4.34 6.11
N GLY A 72 -9.77 3.57 6.43
CA GLY A 72 -9.77 2.12 6.21
C GLY A 72 -9.78 1.70 4.74
N SER A 73 -9.42 2.60 3.82
CA SER A 73 -9.31 2.27 2.39
C SER A 73 -8.04 1.48 2.07
N ARG A 74 -8.03 0.90 0.86
CA ARG A 74 -6.87 0.21 0.28
C ARG A 74 -5.60 1.06 0.25
N VAL A 75 -5.73 2.37 0.12
CA VAL A 75 -4.59 3.30 0.16
C VAL A 75 -3.91 3.24 1.53
N PHE A 76 -4.69 3.31 2.62
CA PHE A 76 -4.14 3.20 3.96
C PHE A 76 -3.60 1.80 4.27
N ALA A 77 -4.19 0.74 3.70
CA ALA A 77 -3.62 -0.60 3.79
C ALA A 77 -2.22 -0.67 3.13
N ALA A 78 -2.06 -0.08 1.94
CA ALA A 78 -0.77 -0.02 1.25
C ALA A 78 0.26 0.79 2.04
N VAL A 79 -0.12 1.95 2.56
CA VAL A 79 0.77 2.78 3.40
C VAL A 79 1.19 2.02 4.66
N LYS A 80 0.26 1.31 5.30
CA LYS A 80 0.57 0.46 6.45
C LYS A 80 1.57 -0.64 6.08
N GLY A 81 1.42 -1.26 4.91
CA GLY A 81 2.38 -2.22 4.38
C GLY A 81 3.77 -1.62 4.16
N MET A 82 3.85 -0.42 3.59
CA MET A 82 5.13 0.30 3.39
C MET A 82 5.84 0.57 4.72
N ASN A 83 5.09 1.12 5.69
CA ASN A 83 5.60 1.40 7.04
C ASN A 83 6.08 0.14 7.75
N ASP A 84 5.34 -0.96 7.64
CA ASP A 84 5.70 -2.25 8.24
C ASP A 84 6.93 -2.89 7.56
N ALA A 85 7.21 -2.55 6.30
CA ALA A 85 8.42 -2.96 5.59
C ALA A 85 9.64 -2.07 5.89
N GLY A 86 9.44 -0.92 6.54
CA GLY A 86 10.51 0.00 6.94
C GLY A 86 10.55 1.33 6.19
N LEU A 87 9.67 1.54 5.21
CA LEU A 87 9.54 2.81 4.50
C LEU A 87 8.53 3.71 5.21
N GLU A 88 9.00 4.76 5.89
CA GLU A 88 8.14 5.68 6.62
C GLU A 88 7.36 6.59 5.65
N VAL A 89 6.06 6.36 5.60
CA VAL A 89 5.10 7.18 4.87
C VAL A 89 4.14 7.83 5.87
N PRO A 90 4.13 9.16 5.96
CA PRO A 90 3.32 9.86 6.94
C PRO A 90 1.82 9.68 6.64
N ALA A 91 1.11 9.01 7.55
CA ALA A 91 -0.33 8.87 7.55
C ALA A 91 -0.87 9.01 8.97
N GLY A 92 -2.06 9.57 9.12
CA GLY A 92 -2.72 9.65 10.43
C GLY A 92 -3.12 8.26 10.91
N GLU A 93 -2.72 7.87 12.13
CA GLU A 93 -2.97 6.53 12.69
C GLU A 93 -4.46 6.13 12.70
N GLU A 94 -5.36 7.10 12.87
CA GLU A 94 -6.82 6.89 12.81
C GLU A 94 -7.35 6.43 11.44
N ALA A 95 -6.49 6.40 10.43
CA ALA A 95 -6.88 6.09 9.06
C ALA A 95 -6.59 4.65 8.63
N PHE A 96 -5.80 3.89 9.40
CA PHE A 96 -5.45 2.51 9.06
C PHE A 96 -6.63 1.55 9.27
N PRO A 97 -6.86 0.59 8.37
CA PRO A 97 -7.80 -0.50 8.60
C PRO A 97 -7.35 -1.37 9.78
N GLU A 98 -8.29 -2.05 10.42
CA GLU A 98 -8.00 -3.04 11.47
C GLU A 98 -7.14 -4.19 10.93
N GLU A 99 -6.24 -4.73 11.76
CA GLU A 99 -5.27 -5.77 11.40
C GLU A 99 -5.96 -7.04 10.89
N GLU A 100 -7.04 -7.48 11.55
CA GLU A 100 -7.84 -8.63 11.10
C GLU A 100 -8.42 -8.43 9.68
N ARG A 101 -8.71 -7.18 9.29
CA ARG A 101 -9.17 -6.85 7.94
C ARG A 101 -8.03 -6.83 6.93
N ILE A 102 -6.84 -6.43 7.35
CA ILE A 102 -5.62 -6.45 6.52
C ILE A 102 -5.22 -7.89 6.20
N GLU A 103 -5.27 -8.78 7.20
CA GLU A 103 -4.96 -10.21 7.04
C GLU A 103 -6.02 -10.96 6.21
N GLY A 104 -7.24 -10.42 6.12
CA GLY A 104 -8.29 -10.99 5.26
C GLY A 104 -9.25 -11.94 5.95
N HIS A 105 -9.31 -11.96 7.29
CA HIS A 105 -10.27 -12.77 8.06
C HIS A 105 -11.72 -12.52 7.62
N HIS A 106 -12.07 -11.26 7.38
CA HIS A 106 -13.38 -10.88 6.84
C HIS A 106 -13.70 -11.49 5.46
N ILE A 107 -12.69 -11.81 4.65
CA ILE A 107 -12.89 -12.47 3.35
C ILE A 107 -13.09 -13.96 3.55
N GLU A 108 -12.28 -14.58 4.41
CA GLU A 108 -12.45 -15.99 4.80
C GLU A 108 -13.86 -16.25 5.34
N GLU A 109 -14.36 -15.41 6.25
CA GLU A 109 -15.73 -15.53 6.78
C GLU A 109 -16.81 -15.44 5.68
N MET A 110 -16.56 -14.66 4.63
CA MET A 110 -17.52 -14.42 3.54
C MET A 110 -17.46 -15.49 2.44
N THR A 111 -16.28 -16.00 2.11
CA THR A 111 -16.05 -16.88 0.94
C THR A 111 -15.67 -18.31 1.31
N GLY A 112 -15.18 -18.53 2.54
CA GLY A 112 -14.57 -19.78 2.98
C GLY A 112 -13.17 -20.03 2.41
N GLU A 113 -12.57 -19.05 1.75
CA GLU A 113 -11.19 -19.14 1.25
C GLU A 113 -10.20 -18.82 2.36
N ASN A 114 -9.09 -19.55 2.43
CA ASN A 114 -8.06 -19.36 3.45
C ASN A 114 -7.11 -18.19 3.11
N VAL A 115 -7.68 -16.99 3.02
CA VAL A 115 -6.96 -15.76 2.69
C VAL A 115 -5.89 -15.40 3.73
N PRO A 116 -6.13 -15.52 5.05
CA PRO A 116 -5.11 -15.21 6.06
C PRO A 116 -3.86 -16.08 5.94
N GLU A 117 -4.01 -17.38 5.67
CA GLU A 117 -2.86 -18.26 5.43
C GLU A 117 -2.06 -17.83 4.20
N ASN A 118 -2.73 -17.58 3.06
CA ASN A 118 -2.03 -17.14 1.86
C ASN A 118 -1.40 -15.74 1.99
N PHE A 119 -2.00 -14.87 2.80
CA PHE A 119 -1.46 -13.54 3.11
C PHE A 119 -0.10 -13.65 3.81
N GLU A 120 -0.02 -14.46 4.87
CA GLU A 120 1.24 -14.67 5.60
C GLU A 120 2.30 -15.33 4.72
N ASP A 121 1.95 -16.36 3.96
CA ASP A 121 2.87 -17.03 3.02
C ASP A 121 3.50 -16.04 2.02
N VAL A 122 2.69 -15.13 1.47
CA VAL A 122 3.16 -14.13 0.51
C VAL A 122 4.03 -13.07 1.20
N LYS A 123 3.63 -12.62 2.39
CA LYS A 123 4.39 -11.66 3.20
C LYS A 123 5.77 -12.21 3.57
N GLU A 124 5.86 -13.48 3.96
CA GLU A 124 7.13 -14.14 4.26
C GLU A 124 8.03 -14.26 3.02
N LYS A 125 7.47 -14.60 1.85
CA LYS A 125 8.25 -14.68 0.61
C LYS A 125 8.80 -13.33 0.19
N ILE A 126 8.00 -12.26 0.30
CA ILE A 126 8.46 -10.89 0.04
C ILE A 126 9.60 -10.54 0.99
N ARG A 127 9.45 -10.85 2.28
CA ARG A 127 10.49 -10.58 3.28
C ARG A 127 11.78 -11.36 3.03
N GLY A 128 11.67 -12.58 2.50
CA GLY A 128 12.80 -13.45 2.18
C GLY A 128 13.50 -13.13 0.86
N GLU A 129 13.04 -12.13 0.10
CA GLU A 129 13.67 -11.69 -1.15
C GLU A 129 14.89 -10.74 -0.93
N ASN A 130 15.20 -10.41 0.33
CA ASN A 130 16.34 -9.60 0.75
C ASN A 130 17.62 -10.41 1.03
#